data_AF-A0A2R4XLS6-F1
#
_entry.id   AF-A0A2R4XLS6-F1
#
_cell.length_a   1.000
_cell.length_b   1.000
_cell.length_c   1.000
_cell.angle_alpha   90.00
_cell.angle_beta   90.00
_cell.angle_gamma   90.00
#
_symmetry.space_group_name_H-M   'P 1'
#
loop_
_entity.id
_entity.type
_entity.pdbx_description
1 polymer ?
#
loop_
_entity_poly.entity_id
_entity_poly.type
_entity_poly.pdbx_seq_one_letter_code
_entity_poly.pdbx_strand_id
1 'polypeptide(L)'
;MRTRYWWVALASMVGSCGLSFASANQVGSIWNKSEIIRAMKLEKTASGHSHQFLIDSGVACNVATILTTSNAVKLYLSAGDVIATNPDQTAGVKIVGGETRDCFNAAQNLLSTLK
;
A
#
# COMPACT_ATOMS: atom_id res chain seq x y z
N MET A 1 -57.28 10.08 44.83
CA MET A 1 -55.86 10.02 45.28
C MET A 1 -55.33 8.62 44.99
N ARG A 2 -54.40 8.47 44.03
CA ARG A 2 -53.56 7.27 43.76
C ARG A 2 -52.57 7.68 42.64
N THR A 3 -51.42 8.23 43.02
CA THR A 3 -50.09 7.57 43.12
C THR A 3 -49.39 7.41 41.77
N ARG A 4 -48.29 8.17 41.67
CA ARG A 4 -47.26 8.21 40.63
C ARG A 4 -46.61 6.84 40.44
N TYR A 5 -46.31 6.47 39.20
CA TYR A 5 -45.20 5.57 38.89
C TYR A 5 -44.46 6.07 37.64
N TRP A 6 -43.26 6.60 37.89
CA TRP A 6 -42.18 6.66 36.92
C TRP A 6 -41.70 5.24 36.63
N TRP A 7 -41.67 4.85 35.36
CA TRP A 7 -40.77 3.80 34.89
C TRP A 7 -40.16 4.24 33.57
N VAL A 8 -38.91 4.66 33.68
CA VAL A 8 -37.93 4.66 32.60
C VAL A 8 -37.55 3.19 32.38
N ALA A 9 -37.67 2.69 31.15
CA ALA A 9 -36.96 1.49 30.74
C ALA A 9 -36.41 1.73 29.32
N LEU A 10 -35.11 1.95 29.30
CA LEU A 10 -34.25 2.17 28.14
C LEU A 10 -34.47 1.08 27.07
N ALA A 11 -34.65 1.54 25.84
CA ALA A 11 -34.44 0.72 24.66
C ALA A 11 -32.95 0.38 24.53
N SER A 12 -32.58 -0.85 24.84
CA SER A 12 -31.26 -1.40 24.53
C SER A 12 -31.15 -1.70 23.04
N MET A 13 -31.00 -0.66 22.22
CA MET A 13 -30.46 -0.75 20.88
C MET A 13 -28.96 -0.49 20.92
N VAL A 14 -28.20 -1.56 21.11
CA VAL A 14 -26.77 -1.67 20.80
C VAL A 14 -26.56 -3.16 20.59
N GLY A 15 -26.44 -3.67 19.38
CA GLY A 15 -25.52 -3.21 18.36
C GLY A 15 -24.71 -4.46 18.05
N SER A 16 -25.09 -5.15 16.99
CA SER A 16 -24.41 -6.36 16.52
C SER A 16 -22.99 -5.99 16.12
N CYS A 17 -22.03 -6.10 17.05
CA CYS A 17 -20.61 -6.03 16.76
C CYS A 17 -20.08 -7.46 16.53
N GLY A 18 -20.65 -8.11 15.52
CA GLY A 18 -19.95 -9.19 14.83
C GLY A 18 -18.78 -8.57 14.07
N LEU A 19 -17.63 -8.41 14.73
CA LEU A 19 -16.38 -8.14 14.04
C LEU A 19 -15.89 -9.45 13.41
N SER A 20 -16.59 -9.87 12.36
CA SER A 20 -16.01 -10.74 11.36
C SER A 20 -14.98 -9.91 10.61
N PHE A 21 -13.72 -9.97 11.03
CA PHE A 21 -12.62 -9.70 10.12
C PHE A 21 -12.63 -10.84 9.10
N ALA A 22 -13.52 -10.71 8.11
CA ALA A 22 -13.24 -11.30 6.83
C ALA A 22 -12.01 -10.54 6.32
N SER A 23 -10.82 -11.04 6.66
CA SER A 23 -9.67 -10.87 5.77
C SER A 23 -10.11 -11.49 4.46
N ALA A 24 -10.74 -10.67 3.62
CA ALA A 24 -10.97 -10.99 2.24
C ALA A 24 -9.59 -11.33 1.71
N ASN A 25 -9.39 -12.63 1.47
CA ASN A 25 -8.22 -13.18 0.83
C ASN A 25 -8.22 -12.57 -0.58
N GLN A 26 -7.68 -11.36 -0.70
CA GLN A 26 -7.37 -10.72 -1.96
C GLN A 26 -6.19 -11.53 -2.48
N VAL A 27 -6.50 -12.69 -3.08
CA VAL A 27 -5.55 -13.52 -3.82
C VAL A 27 -5.20 -12.74 -5.09
N GLY A 28 -4.54 -11.61 -4.89
CA GLY A 28 -3.77 -10.95 -5.93
C GLY A 28 -2.45 -11.70 -6.08
N SER A 29 -1.86 -11.62 -7.27
CA SER A 29 -0.53 -12.19 -7.54
C SER A 29 0.46 -11.81 -6.44
N ILE A 30 1.07 -12.82 -5.82
CA ILE A 30 2.20 -12.62 -4.91
C ILE A 30 3.44 -12.56 -5.79
N TRP A 31 4.10 -11.42 -5.81
CA TRP A 31 5.25 -11.19 -6.67
C TRP A 31 6.56 -11.59 -5.99
N ASN A 32 7.48 -12.18 -6.74
CA ASN A 32 8.84 -12.32 -6.24
C ASN A 32 9.53 -10.95 -6.26
N LYS A 33 10.29 -10.62 -5.20
CA LYS A 33 11.08 -9.38 -5.14
C LYS A 33 11.98 -9.21 -6.38
N SER A 34 12.56 -10.30 -6.88
CA SER A 34 13.42 -10.31 -8.06
C SER A 34 12.69 -10.04 -9.38
N GLU A 35 11.37 -10.26 -9.44
CA GLU A 35 10.55 -9.89 -10.61
C GLU A 35 10.32 -8.38 -10.63
N ILE A 36 9.95 -7.81 -9.49
CA ILE A 36 9.78 -6.35 -9.36
C ILE A 36 11.11 -5.62 -9.62
N ILE A 37 12.22 -6.12 -9.07
CA ILE A 37 13.56 -5.58 -9.33
C ILE A 37 13.88 -5.56 -10.82
N ARG A 38 13.58 -6.65 -11.55
CA ARG A 38 13.84 -6.72 -12.99
C ARG A 38 12.92 -5.79 -13.80
N ALA A 39 11.63 -5.76 -13.49
CA ALA A 39 10.67 -4.90 -14.17
C ALA A 39 10.99 -3.41 -13.98
N MET A 40 11.42 -3.04 -12.78
CA MET A 40 11.79 -1.67 -12.46
C MET A 40 13.25 -1.31 -12.73
N LYS A 41 14.05 -2.27 -13.23
CA LYS A 41 15.50 -2.11 -13.43
C LYS A 41 16.20 -1.58 -12.17
N LEU A 42 15.82 -2.10 -11.00
CA LEU A 42 16.36 -1.66 -9.72
C LEU A 42 17.80 -2.16 -9.55
N GLU A 43 18.67 -1.24 -9.20
CA GLU A 43 20.05 -1.49 -8.80
C GLU A 43 20.20 -1.32 -7.30
N LYS A 44 21.15 -2.02 -6.68
CA LYS A 44 21.46 -1.78 -5.27
C LYS A 44 22.24 -0.47 -5.15
N THR A 45 21.86 0.35 -4.18
CA THR A 45 22.63 1.53 -3.77
C THR A 45 24.03 1.12 -3.28
N ALA A 46 25.00 2.04 -3.29
CA ALA A 46 26.37 1.79 -2.83
C ALA A 46 26.43 1.29 -1.37
N SER A 47 25.46 1.67 -0.54
CA SER A 47 25.32 1.21 0.84
C SER A 47 24.78 -0.23 0.96
N GLY A 48 24.25 -0.81 -0.12
CA GLY A 48 23.74 -2.19 -0.18
C GLY A 48 22.38 -2.45 0.51
N HIS A 49 21.86 -1.47 1.26
CA HIS A 49 20.64 -1.61 2.05
C HIS A 49 19.36 -1.19 1.29
N SER A 50 19.49 -0.35 0.27
CA SER A 50 18.38 0.19 -0.51
C SER A 50 18.56 -0.07 -2.01
N HIS A 51 17.48 0.12 -2.77
CA HIS A 51 17.52 0.02 -4.23
C HIS A 51 17.33 1.40 -4.85
N GLN A 52 17.77 1.58 -6.09
CA GLN A 52 17.56 2.78 -6.89
C GLN A 52 17.31 2.41 -8.35
N PHE A 53 16.73 3.31 -9.12
CA PHE A 53 16.67 3.21 -10.59
C PHE A 53 16.99 4.57 -11.20
N LEU A 54 17.47 4.58 -12.44
CA LEU A 54 17.70 5.80 -13.20
C LEU A 54 16.52 6.08 -14.12
N ILE A 55 16.09 7.34 -14.18
CA ILE A 55 15.16 7.82 -15.20
C ILE A 55 15.92 8.41 -16.39
N ASP A 56 15.24 8.60 -17.53
CA ASP A 56 15.88 9.04 -18.78
C ASP A 56 16.59 10.40 -18.68
N SER A 57 16.22 11.25 -17.72
CA SER A 57 16.91 12.51 -17.43
C SER A 57 18.24 12.35 -16.68
N GLY A 58 18.64 11.11 -16.35
CA GLY A 58 19.87 10.80 -15.61
C GLY A 58 19.75 10.96 -14.09
N VAL A 59 18.54 11.25 -13.58
CA VAL A 59 18.28 11.35 -12.14
C VAL A 59 18.15 9.95 -11.53
N ALA A 60 18.82 9.72 -10.41
CA ALA A 60 18.68 8.49 -9.62
C ALA A 60 17.51 8.63 -8.63
N CYS A 61 16.59 7.69 -8.71
CA CYS A 61 15.41 7.58 -7.87
C CYS A 61 15.57 6.41 -6.88
N ASN A 62 15.54 6.70 -5.60
CA ASN A 62 15.69 5.77 -4.49
C ASN A 62 14.37 5.09 -4.12
N VAL A 63 14.46 3.78 -3.98
CA VAL A 63 13.37 2.92 -3.52
C VAL A 63 13.66 2.47 -2.09
N ALA A 64 12.82 2.95 -1.17
CA ALA A 64 12.89 2.62 0.24
C ALA A 64 12.40 1.20 0.52
N THR A 65 11.34 0.77 -0.18
CA THR A 65 10.68 -0.51 0.11
C THR A 65 10.07 -1.09 -1.15
N ILE A 66 10.20 -2.41 -1.32
CA ILE A 66 9.55 -3.17 -2.39
C ILE A 66 8.39 -3.94 -1.78
N LEU A 67 7.19 -3.74 -2.33
CA LEU A 67 5.93 -4.32 -1.87
C LEU A 67 5.51 -5.42 -2.86
N THR A 68 5.44 -6.64 -2.37
CA THR A 68 5.21 -7.84 -3.19
C THR A 68 3.78 -8.38 -3.13
N THR A 69 2.92 -7.74 -2.34
CA THR A 69 1.54 -8.17 -2.13
C THR A 69 0.58 -6.99 -2.11
N SER A 70 -0.66 -7.25 -2.50
CA SER A 70 -1.75 -6.26 -2.45
C SER A 70 -2.03 -5.76 -1.03
N ASN A 71 -1.88 -6.61 -0.03
CA ASN A 71 -2.07 -6.22 1.37
C ASN A 71 -1.00 -5.23 1.84
N ALA A 72 0.27 -5.46 1.46
CA ALA A 72 1.34 -4.51 1.75
C ALA A 72 1.11 -3.18 1.01
N VAL A 73 0.73 -3.21 -0.26
CA VAL A 73 0.38 -2.00 -1.01
C VAL A 73 -0.71 -1.19 -0.31
N LYS A 74 -1.83 -1.83 0.04
CA LYS A 74 -2.96 -1.16 0.71
C LYS A 74 -2.58 -0.60 2.08
N LEU A 75 -1.77 -1.33 2.85
CA LEU A 75 -1.31 -0.88 4.17
C LEU A 75 -0.53 0.43 4.08
N TYR A 76 0.44 0.51 3.16
CA TYR A 76 1.28 1.70 3.00
C TYR A 76 0.50 2.88 2.39
N LEU A 77 -0.37 2.62 1.41
CA LEU A 77 -1.27 3.65 0.87
C LEU A 77 -2.17 4.25 1.96
N SER A 78 -2.73 3.38 2.83
CA SER A 78 -3.58 3.83 3.94
C SER A 78 -2.81 4.59 5.02
N ALA A 79 -1.49 4.38 5.12
CA ALA A 79 -0.60 5.15 5.98
C ALA A 79 -0.23 6.53 5.40
N GLY A 80 -0.65 6.84 4.17
CA GLY A 80 -0.35 8.11 3.49
C GLY A 80 1.02 8.14 2.81
N ASP A 81 1.67 6.98 2.63
CA ASP A 81 2.95 6.91 1.92
C ASP A 81 2.77 7.10 0.40
N VAL A 82 3.80 7.67 -0.23
CA VAL A 82 3.89 7.82 -1.68
C VAL A 82 4.35 6.50 -2.31
N ILE A 83 3.40 5.69 -2.74
CA ILE A 83 3.63 4.36 -3.32
C ILE A 83 3.25 4.36 -4.79
N ALA A 84 4.21 4.03 -5.66
CA ALA A 84 3.90 3.68 -7.05
C ALA A 84 3.50 2.19 -7.10
N THR A 85 2.40 1.86 -7.77
CA THR A 85 1.86 0.48 -7.80
C THR A 85 1.63 0.00 -9.21
N ASN A 86 1.51 -1.30 -9.45
CA ASN A 86 0.96 -1.77 -10.72
C ASN A 86 -0.57 -1.51 -10.81
N PRO A 87 -1.20 -1.63 -11.99
CA PRO A 87 -2.62 -1.34 -12.18
C PRO A 87 -3.54 -2.17 -11.28
N ASP A 88 -3.17 -3.43 -11.04
CA ASP A 88 -3.93 -4.36 -10.18
C ASP A 88 -3.66 -4.16 -8.68
N GLN A 89 -2.78 -3.22 -8.33
CA GLN A 89 -2.38 -2.93 -6.94
C GLN A 89 -1.90 -4.17 -6.18
N THR A 90 -1.25 -5.10 -6.87
CA THR A 90 -0.70 -6.36 -6.33
C THR A 90 0.80 -6.26 -6.02
N ALA A 91 1.49 -5.31 -6.63
CA ALA A 91 2.88 -4.95 -6.38
C ALA A 91 3.05 -3.43 -6.34
N GLY A 92 4.09 -2.96 -5.67
CA GLY A 92 4.47 -1.56 -5.69
C GLY A 92 5.83 -1.30 -5.06
N VAL A 93 6.23 -0.04 -5.12
CA VAL A 93 7.43 0.43 -4.43
C VAL A 93 7.18 1.73 -3.70
N LYS A 94 7.81 1.86 -2.53
CA LYS A 94 7.88 3.12 -1.80
C LYS A 94 9.06 3.92 -2.31
N ILE A 95 8.78 5.07 -2.90
CA ILE A 95 9.81 6.03 -3.29
C ILE A 95 10.21 6.84 -2.05
N VAL A 96 11.50 7.14 -1.88
CA VAL A 96 11.96 7.95 -0.75
C VAL A 96 11.35 9.35 -0.82
N GLY A 97 10.81 9.84 0.30
CA GLY A 97 10.22 11.17 0.39
C GLY A 97 11.25 12.26 0.09
N GLY A 98 10.91 13.18 -0.82
CA GLY A 98 11.81 14.24 -1.30
C GLY A 98 12.29 14.05 -2.74
N GLU A 99 12.02 12.91 -3.36
CA GLU A 99 12.30 12.70 -4.78
C GLU A 99 11.27 13.39 -5.69
N THR A 100 11.70 13.72 -6.91
CA THR A 100 10.90 14.46 -7.89
C THR A 100 9.65 13.68 -8.31
N ARG A 101 8.59 14.40 -8.69
CA ARG A 101 7.36 13.85 -9.31
C ARG A 101 7.69 12.85 -10.43
N ASP A 102 8.79 13.10 -11.14
CA ASP A 102 9.30 12.27 -12.23
C ASP A 102 9.65 10.85 -11.78
N CYS A 103 10.25 10.69 -10.59
CA CYS A 103 10.56 9.38 -10.03
C CYS A 103 9.28 8.56 -9.80
N PHE A 104 8.25 9.19 -9.24
CA PHE A 104 6.96 8.54 -9.06
C PHE A 104 6.32 8.13 -10.40
N ASN A 105 6.26 9.05 -11.36
CA ASN A 105 5.68 8.78 -12.68
C ASN A 105 6.44 7.68 -13.44
N ALA A 106 7.76 7.69 -13.38
CA ALA A 106 8.59 6.65 -13.99
C ALA A 106 8.38 5.30 -13.32
N ALA A 107 8.35 5.24 -11.98
CA ALA A 107 8.05 4.01 -11.24
C ALA A 107 6.67 3.46 -11.62
N GLN A 108 5.67 4.33 -11.74
CA GLN A 108 4.31 3.99 -12.16
C GLN A 108 4.27 3.38 -13.57
N ASN A 109 5.04 3.95 -14.50
CA ASN A 109 5.17 3.42 -15.86
C ASN A 109 5.90 2.07 -15.88
N LEU A 110 6.99 1.91 -15.14
CA LEU A 110 7.74 0.66 -15.07
C LEU A 110 6.91 -0.48 -14.46
N LEU A 111 6.20 -0.20 -13.37
CA LEU A 111 5.32 -1.16 -12.71
C LEU A 111 4.09 -1.54 -13.55
N SER A 112 3.70 -0.74 -14.53
CA SER A 112 2.60 -1.08 -15.45
C SER A 112 2.85 -2.33 -16.29
N THR A 113 4.12 -2.76 -16.38
CA THR A 113 4.52 -4.00 -17.04
C THR A 113 4.17 -5.26 -16.23
N LEU A 114 3.90 -5.11 -14.93
CA LEU A 114 3.50 -6.18 -14.02
C LEU A 114 1.96 -6.24 -13.97
N LYS A 115 1.36 -7.23 -14.66
CA LYS A 115 -0.08 -7.51 -14.64
C LYS A 115 -0.31 -8.88 -14.03
#